data_AF-A0A447TC17-F1
#
_entry.id   AF-A0A447TC17-F1
#
_cell.length_a   1.000
_cell.length_b   1.000
_cell.length_c   1.000
_cell.angle_alpha   90.00
_cell.angle_beta   90.00
_cell.angle_gamma   90.00
#
_symmetry.space_group_name_H-M   'P 1'
#
loop_
_entity.id
_entity.type
_entity.pdbx_description
1 polymer ?
#
loop_
_entity_poly.entity_id
_entity_poly.type
_entity_poly.pdbx_seq_one_letter_code
_entity_poly.pdbx_strand_id
1 'polypeptide(L)'
;MFGLPYGLAMLQAALMEWLPGPTLMSRDNVRSLQWDNVSDQPFPSALLGFEPAALSALAPGWLAGRDRNDTASRYRAKAAR
;
A
#
# COMPACT_ATOMS: atom_id res chain seq x y z
N MET A 1 -8.42 14.51 -10.23
CA MET A 1 -7.39 13.68 -9.57
C MET A 1 -6.15 14.57 -9.43
N PHE A 2 -5.80 14.97 -8.23
CA PHE A 2 -4.65 15.87 -8.02
C PHE A 2 -3.43 15.01 -7.68
N GLY A 3 -2.46 14.96 -8.59
CA GLY A 3 -1.17 14.34 -8.32
C GLY A 3 -0.36 15.21 -7.37
N LEU A 4 0.40 14.59 -6.48
CA LEU A 4 1.38 15.30 -5.68
C LEU A 4 2.54 15.73 -6.60
N PRO A 5 2.87 17.04 -6.72
CA PRO A 5 3.98 17.46 -7.55
C PRO A 5 5.29 16.92 -7.00
N TYR A 6 6.19 16.49 -7.89
CA TYR A 6 7.41 15.76 -7.55
C TYR A 6 8.29 16.47 -6.50
N GLY A 7 8.40 17.79 -6.57
CA GLY A 7 9.17 18.57 -5.60
C GLY A 7 8.63 18.45 -4.16
N LEU A 8 7.31 18.42 -3.99
CA LEU A 8 6.69 18.23 -2.67
C LEU A 8 6.86 16.79 -2.18
N ALA A 9 6.77 15.80 -3.07
CA ALA A 9 7.02 14.40 -2.73
C ALA A 9 8.45 14.17 -2.22
N MET A 10 9.44 14.79 -2.87
CA MET A 10 10.85 14.69 -2.47
C MET A 10 11.13 15.41 -1.15
N LEU A 11 10.50 16.57 -0.90
CA LEU A 11 10.61 17.28 0.38
C LEU A 11 10.01 16.43 1.53
N GLN A 12 8.82 15.87 1.32
CA GLN A 12 8.18 14.98 2.28
C GLN A 12 9.07 13.78 2.59
N ALA A 13 9.61 13.11 1.58
CA ALA A 13 10.49 11.96 1.75
C ALA A 13 11.78 12.31 2.51
N ALA A 14 12.39 13.47 2.25
CA ALA A 14 13.58 13.91 2.97
C ALA A 14 13.31 14.14 4.47
N LEU A 15 12.16 14.73 4.81
CA LEU A 15 11.75 14.90 6.21
C LEU A 15 11.50 13.55 6.89
N MET A 16 10.85 12.61 6.18
CA MET A 16 10.54 11.27 6.69
C MET A 16 11.78 10.37 6.81
N GLU A 17 12.81 10.60 6.01
CA GLU A 17 14.10 9.91 6.08
C GLU A 17 14.95 10.38 7.28
N TRP A 18 14.74 11.60 7.77
CA TRP A 18 15.48 12.16 8.91
C TRP A 18 14.80 11.94 10.27
N LEU A 19 13.54 11.50 10.28
CA LEU A 19 12.78 11.24 11.51
C LEU A 19 13.31 9.97 12.21
N PRO A 20 13.59 10.01 13.53
CA PRO A 20 13.99 8.82 14.28
C PRO A 20 12.83 7.83 14.38
N GLY A 21 13.04 6.61 13.85
CA GLY A 21 12.03 5.56 13.79
C GLY A 21 12.11 4.77 12.49
N PRO A 22 11.18 3.82 12.25
CA PRO A 22 11.09 3.13 10.97
C PRO A 22 10.74 4.14 9.87
N THR A 23 11.56 4.20 8.82
CA THR A 23 11.37 5.11 7.68
C THR A 23 10.14 4.70 6.89
N LEU A 24 9.05 5.45 7.05
CA LEU A 24 7.78 5.19 6.36
C LEU A 24 7.86 5.52 4.86
N MET A 25 8.70 6.49 4.46
CA MET A 25 8.88 6.89 3.07
C MET A 25 10.29 7.46 2.87
N SER A 26 11.04 6.88 1.95
CA SER A 26 12.41 7.32 1.59
C SER A 26 12.42 7.97 0.21
N ARG A 27 13.48 8.71 -0.10
CA ARG A 27 13.67 9.32 -1.43
C ARG A 27 13.77 8.27 -2.54
N ASP A 28 14.28 7.08 -2.20
CA ASP A 28 14.33 5.94 -3.11
C ASP A 28 12.94 5.36 -3.38
N ASN A 29 12.08 5.24 -2.36
CA ASN A 29 10.69 4.83 -2.54
C ASN A 29 9.89 5.81 -3.44
N VAL A 30 10.16 7.11 -3.36
CA VAL A 30 9.54 8.09 -4.29
C VAL A 30 10.00 7.87 -5.73
N ARG A 31 11.25 7.42 -5.92
CA ARG A 31 11.79 7.12 -7.25
C ARG A 31 11.26 5.81 -7.80
N SER A 32 11.09 4.77 -6.97
CA SER A 32 10.50 3.51 -7.43
C SER A 32 9.05 3.67 -7.87
N LEU A 33 8.28 4.59 -7.26
CA LEU A 33 6.91 4.92 -7.68
C LEU A 33 6.82 5.64 -9.03
N GLN A 34 7.92 6.19 -9.55
CA GLN A 34 7.96 6.78 -10.89
C GLN A 34 8.10 5.74 -12.00
N TRP A 35 8.50 4.50 -11.64
CA TRP A 35 8.72 3.44 -12.61
C TRP A 35 7.73 2.30 -12.39
N ASP A 36 7.15 1.80 -13.47
CA ASP A 36 6.24 0.66 -13.40
C ASP A 36 7.02 -0.60 -13.01
N ASN A 37 6.80 -1.07 -11.78
CA ASN A 37 7.39 -2.31 -11.27
C ASN A 37 6.53 -3.52 -11.70
N VAL A 38 6.35 -3.67 -13.01
CA VAL A 38 5.55 -4.74 -13.64
C VAL A 38 6.46 -5.56 -14.54
N SER A 39 6.27 -6.88 -14.52
CA SER A 39 6.89 -7.79 -15.47
C SER A 39 5.97 -8.00 -16.66
N ASP A 40 6.49 -7.83 -17.88
CA ASP A 40 5.78 -8.20 -19.11
C ASP A 40 5.67 -9.72 -19.28
N GLN A 41 6.54 -10.48 -18.61
CA GLN A 41 6.55 -11.94 -18.67
C GLN A 41 5.64 -12.56 -17.61
N PRO A 42 4.95 -13.67 -17.94
CA PRO A 42 4.13 -14.40 -16.98
C PRO A 42 4.99 -14.94 -15.84
N PHE A 43 4.37 -15.10 -14.67
CA PHE A 43 5.04 -15.65 -13.50
C PHE A 43 5.56 -17.08 -13.80
N PRO A 44 6.85 -17.38 -13.56
CA PRO A 44 7.44 -18.66 -13.92
C PRO A 44 7.11 -19.74 -12.88
N SER A 45 5.85 -20.17 -12.84
CA SER A 45 5.37 -21.18 -11.89
C SER A 45 6.01 -22.55 -12.08
N ALA A 46 6.37 -22.90 -13.32
CA ALA A 46 7.10 -24.15 -13.63
C ALA A 46 8.51 -24.19 -13.02
N LEU A 47 9.17 -23.04 -12.86
CA LEU A 47 10.49 -22.95 -12.25
C LEU A 47 10.42 -22.95 -10.71
N LEU A 48 9.40 -22.29 -10.16
CA LEU A 48 9.27 -22.04 -8.73
C LEU A 48 8.40 -23.08 -8.01
N GLY A 49 7.61 -23.86 -8.74
CA GLY A 49 6.77 -24.94 -8.21
C GLY A 49 5.50 -24.46 -7.49
N PHE A 50 5.14 -23.18 -7.60
CA PHE A 50 3.91 -22.62 -7.03
C PHE A 50 3.27 -21.59 -7.94
N GLU A 51 1.98 -21.31 -7.72
CA GLU A 51 1.22 -20.28 -8.41
C GLU A 51 0.96 -19.08 -7.46
N PRO A 52 1.06 -17.84 -7.94
CA PRO A 52 0.80 -16.66 -7.12
C PRO A 52 -0.68 -16.58 -6.78
N ALA A 53 -0.98 -16.44 -5.49
CA ALA A 53 -2.34 -16.21 -5.04
C ALA A 53 -2.80 -14.79 -5.43
N ALA A 54 -4.04 -14.68 -5.90
CA ALA A 54 -4.62 -13.39 -6.25
C ALA A 54 -4.64 -12.45 -5.03
N LEU A 55 -4.09 -11.25 -5.18
CA LEU A 55 -4.05 -10.24 -4.11
C LEU A 55 -5.46 -9.91 -3.60
N SER A 56 -6.46 -9.86 -4.48
CA SER A 56 -7.86 -9.60 -4.12
C SER A 56 -8.45 -10.67 -3.20
N ALA A 57 -7.94 -11.91 -3.23
CA ALA A 57 -8.37 -12.97 -2.32
C ALA A 57 -7.74 -12.83 -0.92
N LEU A 58 -6.53 -12.27 -0.83
CA LEU A 58 -5.78 -12.14 0.44
C LEU A 58 -5.92 -10.78 1.12
N ALA A 59 -6.00 -9.70 0.34
CA ALA A 59 -6.02 -8.32 0.81
C ALA A 59 -7.16 -8.03 1.81
N PRO A 60 -8.40 -8.54 1.63
CA PRO A 60 -9.45 -8.35 2.63
C PRO A 60 -9.07 -8.90 4.00
N GLY A 61 -8.36 -10.04 4.06
CA GLY A 61 -7.89 -10.62 5.31
C GLY A 61 -6.82 -9.77 6.01
N TRP A 62 -5.92 -9.14 5.26
CA TRP A 62 -4.88 -8.26 5.82
C TRP A 62 -5.40 -6.89 6.26
N LEU A 63 -6.44 -6.40 5.58
CA LEU A 63 -7.05 -5.09 5.83
C LEU A 63 -8.26 -5.17 6.78
N ALA A 64 -8.78 -6.37 7.06
CA ALA A 64 -9.87 -6.60 7.99
C ALA A 64 -9.60 -5.95 9.35
N GLY A 65 -10.57 -5.17 9.85
CA GLY A 65 -10.47 -4.46 11.13
C GLY A 65 -9.64 -3.17 11.12
N ARG A 66 -9.06 -2.76 9.98
CA ARG A 66 -8.41 -1.44 9.80
C ARG A 66 -9.22 -0.47 8.95
N ASP A 67 -10.39 -0.87 8.48
CA ASP A 67 -11.19 -0.05 7.59
C ASP A 67 -12.07 0.94 8.38
N ARG A 68 -12.15 2.19 7.91
CA ARG A 68 -12.98 3.23 8.54
C ARG A 68 -14.47 2.84 8.56
N ASN A 69 -14.87 2.04 7.58
CA ASN A 69 -16.24 1.54 7.49
C ASN A 69 -16.56 0.50 8.57
N ASP A 70 -15.57 -0.24 9.10
CA ASP A 70 -15.77 -1.17 10.23
C ASP A 70 -16.06 -0.40 11.53
N THR A 71 -15.36 0.70 11.75
CA THR A 71 -15.67 1.60 12.88
C THR A 71 -17.05 2.22 12.74
N ALA A 72 -17.40 2.72 11.55
CA ALA A 72 -18.71 3.32 11.29
C ALA A 72 -19.87 2.30 11.37
N SER A 73 -19.67 1.07 10.89
CA SER A 73 -20.66 -0.01 10.96
C SER A 73 -20.95 -0.40 12.41
N ARG A 74 -19.93 -0.46 13.27
CA ARG A 74 -20.08 -0.71 14.71
C ARG A 74 -20.92 0.36 15.41
N TYR A 75 -20.72 1.63 15.06
CA TYR A 75 -21.55 2.72 15.60
C TYR A 75 -23.00 2.64 15.11
N ARG A 76 -23.24 2.31 13.83
CA ARG A 76 -24.59 2.07 13.31
C ARG A 76 -25.28 0.87 13.97
N ALA A 77 -24.56 -0.23 14.18
CA ALA A 77 -25.09 -1.41 14.83
C ALA A 77 -25.46 -1.16 16.31
N LYS A 78 -24.70 -0.29 17.01
CA LYS A 78 -25.06 0.16 18.36
C LYS A 78 -26.22 1.15 18.38
N ALA A 79 -26.35 2.02 17.37
CA ALA A 79 -27.44 2.99 17.28
C ALA A 79 -28.77 2.38 16.80
N ALA A 80 -28.72 1.20 16.18
CA ALA A 80 -29.90 0.43 15.77
C ALA A 80 -30.47 -0.47 16.88
N ARG A 81 -29.98 -0.34 18.13
CA ARG A 81 -30.45 -1.05 19.32
C ARG A 81 -30.86 -0.03 20.39
#